data_AF-A0A182PEN0-F1
#
_entry.id   AF-A0A182PEN0-F1
#
_cell.length_a   1.000
_cell.length_b   1.000
_cell.length_c   1.000
_cell.angle_alpha   90.00
_cell.angle_beta   90.00
_cell.angle_gamma   90.00
#
_symmetry.space_group_name_H-M   'P 1'
#
loop_
_entity.id
_entity.type
_entity.pdbx_description
1 polymer ?
#
loop_
_entity_poly.entity_id
_entity_poly.type
_entity_poly.pdbx_seq_one_letter_code
_entity_poly.pdbx_strand_id
1 'polypeptide(L)'
;CLTASFLFLFWALPVAVLIRSTQCCELDQTQHGCRIDNGQCTCAFGCKSEFRYATRKECQDALKGRSSDICNRQPCMNGGACTQVTTMPQYKCRCEGTGYWGNRCHRMCPKPDQLPLGTKFPHECVVI
;
A
#
# COMPACT_ATOMS: atom_id res chain seq x y z
N CYS A 1 22.01 4.47 -16.46
CA CYS A 1 22.92 5.33 -15.65
C CYS A 1 24.30 5.52 -16.29
N LEU A 2 24.42 5.43 -17.61
CA LEU A 2 25.61 5.83 -18.35
C LEU A 2 25.12 6.46 -19.64
N THR A 3 25.46 7.71 -19.87
CA THR A 3 26.09 8.21 -21.10
C THR A 3 26.21 9.73 -20.98
N ALA A 4 27.26 10.19 -20.31
CA ALA A 4 27.76 11.55 -20.50
C ALA A 4 29.18 11.47 -21.05
N SER A 5 29.36 10.64 -22.09
CA SER A 5 30.53 10.68 -22.96
C SER A 5 30.06 11.15 -24.32
N PHE A 6 29.91 12.46 -24.49
CA PHE A 6 30.08 13.08 -25.80
C PHE A 6 30.82 14.40 -25.58
N LEU A 7 32.15 14.25 -25.53
CA LEU A 7 33.05 15.23 -26.11
C LEU A 7 32.56 15.47 -27.55
N PHE A 8 31.97 16.63 -27.83
CA PHE A 8 32.17 17.30 -29.12
C PHE A 8 31.88 18.79 -28.94
N LEU A 9 32.97 19.51 -28.70
CA LEU A 9 33.19 20.90 -29.10
C LEU A 9 32.41 21.23 -30.36
N PHE A 10 31.36 22.05 -30.33
CA PHE A 10 31.02 22.96 -31.43
C PHE A 10 30.12 24.09 -30.93
N TRP A 11 30.77 25.25 -30.87
CA TRP A 11 30.31 26.63 -30.87
C TRP A 11 28.80 26.96 -30.84
N ALA A 12 28.47 27.84 -29.89
CA ALA A 12 27.54 28.95 -30.02
C ALA A 12 26.09 28.63 -30.45
N LEU A 13 25.29 28.14 -29.49
CA LEU A 13 23.89 28.49 -29.26
C LEU A 13 23.50 27.94 -27.88
N PRO A 14 22.78 28.67 -27.01
CA PRO A 14 22.27 28.10 -25.77
C PRO A 14 21.05 27.25 -26.14
N VAL A 15 21.29 26.10 -26.77
CA VAL A 15 20.26 25.07 -26.85
C VAL A 15 20.10 24.61 -25.42
N ALA A 16 19.04 25.08 -24.77
CA ALA A 16 18.63 24.59 -23.47
C ALA A 16 18.53 23.07 -23.57
N VAL A 17 19.58 22.39 -23.10
CA VAL A 17 19.62 20.93 -23.05
C VAL A 17 18.51 20.56 -22.09
N LEU A 18 17.37 20.12 -22.62
CA LEU A 18 16.32 19.48 -21.83
C LEU A 18 16.90 18.14 -21.37
N ILE A 19 17.68 18.19 -20.28
CA ILE A 19 18.17 17.02 -19.56
C ILE A 19 16.92 16.32 -19.02
N ARG A 20 16.36 15.43 -19.83
CA ARG A 20 15.27 14.56 -19.42
C ARG A 20 15.89 13.53 -18.49
N SER A 21 15.80 13.81 -17.20
CA SER A 21 16.22 12.89 -16.15
C SER A 21 15.42 11.59 -16.29
N THR A 22 15.98 10.63 -17.01
CA THR A 22 15.46 9.26 -17.01
C THR A 22 15.70 8.73 -15.62
N GLN A 23 14.62 8.42 -14.90
CA GLN A 23 14.66 7.77 -13.58
C GLN A 23 15.37 6.41 -13.74
N CYS A 24 16.69 6.42 -13.58
CA CYS A 24 17.52 5.24 -13.48
C CYS A 24 17.77 5.01 -12.00
N CYS A 25 17.62 3.78 -11.54
CA CYS A 25 17.98 3.42 -10.19
C CYS A 25 19.51 3.55 -10.04
N GLU A 26 19.95 4.15 -8.95
CA GLU A 26 21.36 4.27 -8.60
C GLU A 26 21.96 2.86 -8.50
N LEU A 27 23.21 2.65 -8.94
CA LEU A 27 23.80 1.30 -9.07
C LEU A 27 23.69 0.45 -7.80
N ASP A 28 23.60 1.08 -6.63
CA ASP A 28 23.53 0.44 -5.31
C ASP A 28 22.10 0.10 -4.82
N GLN A 29 21.05 0.54 -5.53
CA GLN A 29 19.63 0.29 -5.16
C GLN A 29 18.99 -0.90 -5.87
N THR A 30 19.77 -1.65 -6.64
CA THR A 30 19.28 -2.86 -7.29
C THR A 30 19.31 -4.05 -6.32
N GLN A 31 18.19 -4.74 -6.19
CA GLN A 31 18.10 -5.93 -5.35
C GLN A 31 17.30 -7.02 -6.06
N HIS A 32 17.62 -8.27 -5.76
CA HIS A 32 16.70 -9.36 -6.06
C HIS A 32 15.48 -9.22 -5.16
N GLY A 33 14.29 -9.22 -5.74
CA GLY A 33 13.07 -9.18 -4.97
C GLY A 33 11.93 -9.90 -5.67
N CYS A 34 10.85 -10.07 -4.93
CA CYS A 34 9.65 -10.74 -5.39
C CYS A 34 8.42 -9.87 -5.15
N ARG A 35 7.44 -10.04 -6.02
CA ARG A 35 6.10 -9.46 -5.92
C ARG A 35 5.05 -10.51 -6.25
N ILE A 36 3.83 -10.30 -5.79
CA ILE A 36 2.70 -11.17 -6.11
C ILE A 36 2.05 -10.62 -7.37
N ASP A 37 2.01 -11.43 -8.42
CA ASP A 37 1.33 -11.15 -9.68
C ASP A 37 0.30 -12.26 -9.92
N ASN A 38 -0.97 -11.92 -10.10
CA ASN A 38 -2.07 -12.87 -10.34
C ASN A 38 -2.11 -14.06 -9.34
N GLY A 39 -1.76 -13.82 -8.08
CA GLY A 39 -1.74 -14.87 -7.05
C GLY A 39 -0.53 -15.82 -7.13
N GLN A 40 0.48 -15.49 -7.93
CA GLN A 40 1.74 -16.21 -8.05
C GLN A 40 2.92 -15.31 -7.68
N CYS A 41 3.95 -15.89 -7.08
CA CYS A 41 5.19 -15.17 -6.75
C CYS A 41 6.10 -15.05 -7.97
N THR A 42 6.19 -13.84 -8.50
CA THR A 42 7.15 -13.44 -9.54
C THR A 42 8.34 -12.76 -8.90
N CYS A 43 9.55 -13.25 -9.18
CA CYS A 43 10.80 -12.71 -8.64
C CYS A 43 11.68 -12.23 -9.79
N ALA A 44 12.30 -11.07 -9.64
CA ALA A 44 13.19 -10.49 -10.62
C ALA A 44 14.28 -9.65 -9.95
N PHE A 45 15.28 -9.27 -10.73
CA PHE A 45 16.26 -8.26 -10.34
C PHE A 45 15.81 -6.91 -10.86
N GLY A 46 15.85 -5.90 -9.99
CA GLY A 46 15.40 -4.55 -10.33
C GLY A 46 15.54 -3.64 -9.12
N CYS A 47 14.76 -2.58 -9.08
CA CYS A 47 14.88 -1.59 -8.02
C CYS A 47 14.15 -2.03 -6.76
N LYS A 48 14.69 -1.70 -5.58
CA LYS A 48 14.07 -2.00 -4.28
C LYS A 48 12.62 -1.53 -4.17
N SER A 49 12.27 -0.43 -4.84
CA SER A 49 10.91 0.12 -4.87
C SER A 49 9.88 -0.78 -5.57
N GLU A 50 10.30 -1.66 -6.48
CA GLU A 50 9.39 -2.51 -7.27
C GLU A 50 9.04 -3.83 -6.57
N PHE A 51 9.79 -4.23 -5.55
CA PHE A 51 9.62 -5.51 -4.89
C PHE A 51 9.12 -5.35 -3.46
N ARG A 52 7.99 -5.99 -3.17
CA ARG A 52 7.38 -6.03 -1.84
C ARG A 52 8.11 -6.98 -0.89
N TYR A 53 8.70 -8.04 -1.44
CA TYR A 53 9.34 -9.13 -0.69
C TYR A 53 10.80 -9.28 -1.12
N ALA A 54 11.69 -9.56 -0.17
CA ALA A 54 13.11 -9.77 -0.48
C ALA A 54 13.36 -11.19 -1.00
N THR A 55 12.56 -12.17 -0.57
CA THR A 55 12.76 -13.58 -0.93
C THR A 55 11.50 -14.22 -1.48
N ARG A 56 11.69 -15.26 -2.31
CA ARG A 56 10.58 -16.07 -2.84
C ARG A 56 9.82 -16.78 -1.71
N LYS A 57 10.52 -17.18 -0.65
CA LYS A 57 9.91 -17.83 0.52
C LYS A 57 8.96 -16.89 1.23
N GLU A 58 9.39 -15.66 1.50
CA GLU A 58 8.55 -14.62 2.10
C GLU A 58 7.33 -14.30 1.24
N CYS A 59 7.50 -14.21 -0.08
CA CYS A 59 6.38 -14.06 -1.01
C CYS A 59 5.42 -15.26 -0.96
N GLN A 60 5.96 -16.49 -0.93
CA GLN A 60 5.16 -17.71 -0.84
C GLN A 60 4.44 -17.83 0.49
N ASP A 61 5.05 -17.41 1.59
CA ASP A 61 4.43 -17.38 2.91
C ASP A 61 3.34 -16.30 2.97
N ALA A 62 3.48 -15.18 2.25
CA ALA A 62 2.41 -14.21 2.05
C ALA A 62 1.25 -14.77 1.20
N LEU A 63 1.55 -15.58 0.16
CA LEU A 63 0.53 -16.29 -0.61
C LEU A 63 -0.15 -17.40 0.20
N LYS A 64 0.62 -18.16 0.99
CA LYS A 64 0.10 -19.19 1.90
C LYS A 64 -0.65 -18.56 3.08
N GLY A 65 -0.30 -17.35 3.49
CA GLY A 65 -1.01 -16.56 4.49
C GLY A 65 -2.44 -16.20 4.10
N ARG A 66 -2.81 -16.30 2.82
CA ARG A 66 -4.22 -16.29 2.37
C ARG A 66 -5.00 -17.52 2.82
N SER A 67 -4.36 -18.63 3.18
CA SER A 67 -5.08 -19.83 3.67
C SER A 67 -5.64 -19.68 5.08
N SER A 68 -5.32 -18.58 5.77
CA SER A 68 -6.04 -18.12 6.96
C SER A 68 -6.53 -16.69 6.75
N ASP A 69 -7.31 -16.47 5.69
CA ASP A 69 -8.10 -15.26 5.55
C ASP A 69 -8.99 -15.12 6.80
N ILE A 70 -8.54 -14.32 7.77
CA ILE A 70 -9.30 -13.99 8.98
C ILE A 70 -10.66 -13.39 8.58
N CYS A 71 -10.69 -12.70 7.44
CA CYS A 71 -11.89 -12.16 6.82
C CYS A 71 -12.89 -13.20 6.33
N ASN A 72 -12.48 -14.44 6.05
CA ASN A 72 -13.39 -15.51 5.66
C ASN A 72 -14.32 -15.93 6.82
N ARG A 73 -13.88 -15.74 8.07
CA ARG A 73 -14.72 -15.92 9.27
C ARG A 73 -15.68 -14.76 9.51
N GLN A 74 -15.72 -13.76 8.61
CA GLN A 74 -16.56 -12.57 8.70
C GLN A 74 -16.54 -11.91 10.09
N PRO A 75 -15.36 -11.48 10.59
CA PRO A 75 -15.24 -10.90 11.93
C PRO A 75 -15.89 -9.51 12.03
N CYS A 76 -16.14 -8.83 10.90
CA CYS A 76 -16.78 -7.52 10.86
C CYS A 76 -18.31 -7.69 10.81
N MET A 77 -19.02 -7.10 11.77
CA MET A 77 -20.48 -7.16 11.85
C MET A 77 -21.13 -6.05 11.01
N ASN A 78 -22.47 -6.10 10.86
CA ASN A 78 -23.28 -5.04 10.25
C ASN A 78 -22.84 -4.59 8.84
N GLY A 79 -22.30 -5.53 8.04
CA GLY A 79 -21.87 -5.24 6.68
C GLY A 79 -20.51 -4.53 6.56
N GLY A 80 -19.71 -4.49 7.63
CA GLY A 80 -18.36 -3.91 7.58
C GLY A 80 -17.43 -4.69 6.64
N ALA A 81 -16.60 -3.96 5.87
CA ALA A 81 -15.62 -4.56 4.98
C ALA A 81 -14.37 -5.00 5.75
N CYS A 82 -13.97 -6.26 5.58
CA CYS A 82 -12.78 -6.80 6.23
C CYS A 82 -11.55 -6.69 5.33
N THR A 83 -10.46 -6.14 5.88
CA THR A 83 -9.16 -6.10 5.21
C THR A 83 -8.11 -6.82 6.06
N GLN A 84 -7.34 -7.72 5.44
CA GLN A 84 -6.22 -8.37 6.10
C GLN A 84 -5.03 -7.41 6.17
N VAL A 85 -4.43 -7.28 7.36
CA VAL A 85 -3.26 -6.42 7.58
C VAL A 85 -2.11 -7.25 8.15
N THR A 86 -0.87 -6.81 7.94
CA THR A 86 0.31 -7.54 8.45
C THR A 86 0.56 -7.29 9.94
N THR A 87 0.00 -6.21 10.50
CA THR A 87 0.16 -5.82 11.91
C THR A 87 -0.86 -6.55 12.78
N MET A 88 -0.48 -7.06 13.97
CA MET A 88 -1.44 -7.62 14.94
C MET A 88 -2.56 -6.61 15.23
N PRO A 89 -3.85 -6.99 15.18
CA PRO A 89 -4.43 -8.36 15.19
C PRO A 89 -4.58 -9.04 13.81
N GLN A 90 -3.82 -8.64 12.79
CA GLN A 90 -3.77 -9.20 11.43
C GLN A 90 -5.03 -9.01 10.57
N TYR A 91 -6.00 -8.22 11.06
CA TYR A 91 -7.16 -7.77 10.30
C TYR A 91 -7.60 -6.38 10.77
N LYS A 92 -8.30 -5.65 9.90
CA LYS A 92 -8.95 -4.38 10.20
C LYS A 92 -10.35 -4.37 9.57
N CYS A 93 -11.34 -3.93 10.33
CA CYS A 93 -12.69 -3.71 9.82
C CYS A 93 -12.85 -2.25 9.39
N ARG A 94 -13.43 -2.05 8.20
CA ARG A 94 -13.88 -0.76 7.70
C ARG A 94 -15.41 -0.69 7.82
N CYS A 95 -15.88 0.22 8.66
CA CYS A 95 -17.30 0.39 8.96
C CYS A 95 -17.91 1.62 8.25
N GLU A 96 -17.12 2.35 7.46
CA GLU A 96 -17.55 3.52 6.70
C GLU A 96 -18.79 3.20 5.85
N GLY A 97 -19.81 4.05 5.89
CA GLY A 97 -21.06 3.86 5.14
C GLY A 97 -22.04 2.83 5.73
N THR A 98 -21.69 2.10 6.80
CA THR A 98 -22.61 1.15 7.46
C THR A 98 -23.50 1.81 8.53
N GLY A 99 -23.12 3.00 9.02
CA GLY A 99 -23.74 3.62 10.19
C GLY A 99 -23.30 3.00 11.53
N TYR A 100 -22.24 2.19 11.51
CA TYR A 100 -21.63 1.59 12.70
C TYR A 100 -20.14 1.93 12.80
N TRP A 101 -19.58 1.80 14.00
CA TRP A 101 -18.16 2.05 14.31
C TRP A 101 -17.60 1.04 15.31
N GLY A 102 -16.29 1.14 15.55
CA GLY A 102 -15.52 0.27 16.45
C GLY A 102 -14.79 -0.86 15.72
N ASN A 103 -14.02 -1.64 16.47
CA ASN A 103 -13.11 -2.68 15.94
C ASN A 103 -13.78 -3.74 15.03
N ARG A 104 -15.06 -4.04 15.26
CA ARG A 104 -15.87 -5.01 14.51
C ARG A 104 -17.18 -4.41 14.00
N CYS A 105 -17.29 -3.08 13.92
CA CYS A 105 -18.53 -2.40 13.52
C CYS A 105 -19.73 -2.78 14.40
N HIS A 106 -19.52 -2.95 15.72
CA HIS A 106 -20.55 -3.41 16.66
C HIS A 106 -21.31 -2.25 17.33
N ARG A 107 -20.80 -1.00 17.25
CA ARG A 107 -21.42 0.17 17.88
C ARG A 107 -22.16 0.98 16.83
N MET A 108 -23.36 1.44 17.14
CA MET A 108 -24.09 2.36 16.28
C MET A 108 -23.43 3.74 16.32
N CYS A 109 -23.40 4.42 15.17
CA CYS A 109 -22.90 5.77 15.09
C CYS A 109 -23.77 6.73 15.91
N PRO A 110 -23.16 7.51 16.83
CA PRO A 110 -23.89 8.51 17.59
C PRO A 110 -24.36 9.63 16.67
N LYS A 111 -25.52 10.22 16.96
CA LYS A 111 -26.00 11.40 16.23
C LYS A 111 -25.23 12.63 16.71
N PRO A 112 -24.77 13.51 15.80
CA PRO A 112 -24.03 14.71 16.16
C PRO A 112 -24.79 15.61 17.14
N ASP A 113 -26.12 15.58 17.09
CA ASP A 113 -27.03 16.36 17.94
C ASP A 113 -27.08 15.89 19.41
N GLN A 114 -26.56 14.70 19.72
CA GLN A 114 -26.60 14.10 21.07
C GLN A 114 -25.22 14.00 21.73
N LEU A 115 -24.15 14.49 21.09
CA LEU A 115 -22.79 14.38 21.61
C LEU A 115 -22.45 15.59 22.51
N PRO A 116 -21.99 15.36 23.75
CA PRO A 116 -21.53 16.44 24.61
C PRO A 116 -20.31 17.14 23.99
N LEU A 117 -20.28 18.46 24.13
CA LEU A 117 -19.29 19.36 23.55
C LEU A 117 -17.87 18.93 23.98
N GLY A 118 -17.02 18.58 23.01
CA GLY A 118 -15.63 18.14 23.24
C GLY A 118 -15.37 16.63 23.08
N THR A 119 -16.38 15.83 22.74
CA THR A 119 -16.17 14.42 22.40
C THR A 119 -15.65 14.24 20.96
N LYS A 120 -14.63 13.38 20.77
CA LYS A 120 -14.11 13.06 19.43
C LYS A 120 -15.13 12.20 18.68
N PHE A 121 -15.63 12.71 17.56
CA PHE A 121 -16.52 11.96 16.69
C PHE A 121 -15.74 10.86 15.94
N PRO A 122 -16.27 9.63 15.83
CA PRO A 122 -15.61 8.57 15.07
C PRO A 122 -15.56 8.93 13.58
N HIS A 123 -14.37 8.84 12.98
CA HIS A 123 -14.21 9.09 11.54
C HIS A 123 -15.03 8.13 10.68
N GLU A 124 -15.31 6.92 11.18
CA GLU A 124 -16.12 5.92 10.49
C GLU A 124 -17.60 6.32 10.37
N CYS A 125 -18.05 7.29 11.19
CA CYS A 125 -19.43 7.76 11.23
C CYS A 125 -19.68 9.02 10.41
N VAL A 126 -18.65 9.60 9.80
CA VAL A 126 -18.78 10.78 8.95
C VAL A 126 -19.23 10.33 7.57
N VAL A 127 -20.46 10.69 7.21
CA VAL A 127 -20.99 10.51 5.86
C VAL A 127 -20.60 11.77 5.08
N ILE A 128 -19.63 11.64 4.16
CA ILE A 128 -19.24 12.70 3.20
C ILE A 128 -20.15 12.68 1.97
#